data_AF-A0A1W1XD88-F1
#
_entry.id   AF-A0A1W1XD88-F1
#
_cell.length_a   1.000
_cell.length_b   1.000
_cell.length_c   1.000
_cell.angle_alpha   90.00
_cell.angle_beta   90.00
_cell.angle_gamma   90.00
#
_symmetry.space_group_name_H-M   'P 1'
#
loop_
_entity.id
_entity.type
_entity.pdbx_description
1 polymer ?
#
loop_
_entity_poly.entity_id
_entity_poly.type
_entity_poly.pdbx_seq_one_letter_code
_entity_poly.pdbx_strand_id
1 'polypeptide(L)'
;MKIKHADISGTFCIGIRFNNISYEQRALPYLDNMNAYHKYEVTRDFSQLSDAIKNCKDKDLIELINADALRYGIDLNNLKTYGGEIAKAFNAIGEGTQWQLPLSIQYLKKLGFLKEIK
;
A
#
# COMPACT_ATOMS: atom_id res chain seq x y z
N MET A 1 5.46 0.61 11.33
CA MET A 1 5.81 -0.45 10.35
C MET A 1 6.48 0.22 9.16
N LYS A 2 7.56 -0.34 8.57
CA LYS A 2 8.10 0.24 7.32
C LYS A 2 7.60 -0.57 6.11
N ILE A 3 7.46 0.03 4.94
CA ILE A 3 6.84 -0.57 3.74
C ILE A 3 7.68 -0.23 2.48
N LYS A 4 7.91 -1.19 1.58
CA LYS A 4 8.50 -0.94 0.23
C LYS A 4 7.43 -1.03 -0.86
N HIS A 5 7.48 -0.12 -1.83
CA HIS A 5 6.60 -0.13 -2.99
C HIS A 5 7.25 0.45 -4.25
N ALA A 6 6.78 0.01 -5.42
CA ALA A 6 7.31 0.41 -6.73
C ALA A 6 6.46 1.50 -7.43
N ASP A 7 5.15 1.63 -7.13
CA ASP A 7 4.26 2.60 -7.79
C ASP A 7 3.29 3.24 -6.78
N ILE A 8 3.36 4.55 -6.57
CA ILE A 8 2.55 5.24 -5.56
C ILE A 8 1.02 5.21 -5.78
N SER A 9 0.56 4.80 -6.98
CA SER A 9 -0.86 4.60 -7.29
C SER A 9 -1.39 3.24 -6.80
N GLY A 10 -0.50 2.28 -6.53
CA GLY A 10 -0.84 0.93 -6.08
C GLY A 10 -1.18 0.84 -4.59
N THR A 11 -1.75 -0.31 -4.22
CA THR A 11 -2.14 -0.68 -2.84
C THR A 11 -1.34 -1.86 -2.28
N PHE A 12 -0.65 -2.63 -3.14
CA PHE A 12 0.09 -3.83 -2.73
C PHE A 12 1.52 -3.51 -2.34
N CYS A 13 1.90 -3.79 -1.11
CA CYS A 13 3.20 -3.41 -0.62
C CYS A 13 3.85 -4.52 0.20
N ILE A 14 5.17 -4.43 0.36
CA ILE A 14 5.93 -5.42 1.12
C ILE A 14 6.19 -4.83 2.51
N GLY A 15 5.76 -5.53 3.55
CA GLY A 15 5.98 -5.14 4.93
C GLY A 15 7.44 -5.37 5.33
N ILE A 16 8.17 -4.31 5.71
CA ILE A 16 9.60 -4.35 6.06
C ILE A 16 9.84 -4.94 7.46
N ARG A 17 8.79 -5.29 8.24
CA ARG A 17 8.98 -5.94 9.55
C ARG A 17 9.46 -7.40 9.45
N PHE A 18 9.30 -8.05 8.30
CA PHE A 18 9.70 -9.44 8.09
C PHE A 18 10.44 -9.57 6.77
N ASN A 19 11.77 -9.65 6.87
CA ASN A 19 12.72 -10.05 5.84
C ASN A 19 12.76 -9.27 4.51
N ASN A 20 13.98 -9.02 4.05
CA ASN A 20 14.26 -8.69 2.66
C ASN A 20 13.82 -9.87 1.78
N ILE A 21 12.54 -9.92 1.37
CA ILE A 21 12.15 -10.86 0.32
C ILE A 21 12.91 -10.47 -0.96
N SER A 22 13.53 -11.47 -1.60
CA SER A 22 14.34 -11.27 -2.80
C SER A 22 13.47 -10.77 -3.96
N TYR A 23 14.10 -10.36 -5.06
CA TYR A 23 13.35 -9.96 -6.25
C TYR A 23 12.46 -11.10 -6.76
N GLU A 24 13.01 -12.32 -6.77
CA GLU A 24 12.36 -13.55 -7.23
C GLU A 24 11.19 -13.94 -6.33
N GLN A 25 11.24 -13.61 -5.05
CA GLN A 25 10.14 -13.88 -4.11
C GLN A 25 8.95 -12.91 -4.26
N ARG A 26 9.14 -11.81 -5.01
CA ARG A 26 8.09 -10.80 -5.24
C ARG A 26 7.25 -11.09 -6.47
N ALA A 27 7.70 -12.00 -7.34
CA ALA A 27 7.03 -12.35 -8.59
C ALA A 27 6.52 -11.13 -9.35
N LEU A 28 7.41 -10.16 -9.62
CA LEU A 28 7.09 -8.95 -10.37
C LEU A 28 7.46 -9.13 -11.86
N PRO A 29 6.67 -8.57 -12.79
CA PRO A 29 6.95 -8.65 -14.22
C PRO A 29 8.08 -7.73 -14.70
N TYR A 30 8.61 -6.87 -13.83
CA TYR A 30 9.55 -5.81 -14.19
C TYR A 30 11.01 -6.32 -14.19
N LEU A 31 11.97 -5.44 -14.45
CA LEU A 31 13.38 -5.73 -14.17
C LEU A 31 13.74 -5.21 -12.77
N ASP A 32 14.61 -5.92 -12.06
CA ASP A 32 15.08 -5.47 -10.74
C ASP A 32 15.80 -4.13 -10.86
N ASN A 33 15.29 -3.11 -10.19
CA ASN A 33 15.84 -1.78 -10.18
C ASN A 33 15.75 -1.20 -8.77
N MET A 34 16.89 -1.18 -8.07
CA MET A 34 16.96 -0.67 -6.70
C MET A 34 16.52 0.79 -6.56
N ASN A 35 16.64 1.60 -7.62
CA ASN A 35 16.25 3.02 -7.61
C ASN A 35 14.75 3.24 -7.79
N ALA A 36 13.97 2.20 -8.14
CA ALA A 36 12.53 2.29 -8.32
C ALA A 36 11.74 2.13 -7.02
N TYR A 37 12.40 1.85 -5.89
CA TYR A 37 11.71 1.51 -4.64
C TYR A 37 11.62 2.68 -3.68
N HIS A 38 10.38 3.07 -3.36
CA HIS A 38 10.08 4.00 -2.29
C HIS A 38 9.91 3.24 -0.97
N LYS A 39 10.38 3.84 0.13
CA LYS A 39 10.18 3.33 1.48
C LYS A 39 9.26 4.27 2.26
N TYR A 40 8.34 3.69 3.01
CA TYR A 40 7.41 4.43 3.85
C TYR A 40 7.43 3.92 5.28
N GLU A 41 7.17 4.80 6.23
CA GLU A 41 6.89 4.50 7.62
C GLU A 41 5.41 4.75 7.91
N VAL A 42 4.74 3.75 8.49
CA VAL A 42 3.38 3.87 9.02
C VAL A 42 3.44 4.68 10.31
N THR A 43 2.83 5.87 10.28
CA THR A 43 2.83 6.86 11.35
C THR A 43 1.58 6.81 12.23
N ARG A 44 0.51 6.16 11.76
CA ARG A 44 -0.79 6.06 12.45
C ARG A 44 -1.40 4.69 12.22
N ASP A 45 -2.26 4.27 13.14
CA ASP A 45 -2.98 3.00 13.04
C ASP A 45 -4.08 3.08 11.98
N PHE A 46 -4.10 2.15 11.02
CA PHE A 46 -5.09 2.15 9.92
C PHE A 46 -6.53 1.95 10.38
N SER A 47 -6.78 1.47 11.60
CA SER A 47 -8.13 1.47 12.19
C SER A 47 -8.74 2.87 12.31
N GLN A 48 -7.91 3.92 12.35
CA GLN A 48 -8.36 5.33 12.43
C GLN A 48 -8.68 5.93 11.05
N LEU A 49 -8.53 5.17 9.96
CA LEU A 49 -8.57 5.71 8.61
C LEU A 49 -9.97 6.18 8.21
N SER A 50 -11.02 5.43 8.57
CA SER A 50 -12.41 5.81 8.30
C SER A 50 -12.76 7.14 8.96
N ASP A 51 -12.32 7.35 10.21
CA ASP A 51 -12.54 8.62 10.92
C ASP A 51 -11.70 9.76 10.34
N ALA A 52 -10.47 9.47 9.91
CA ALA A 52 -9.63 10.48 9.27
C ALA A 52 -10.22 10.96 7.93
N ILE A 53 -10.85 10.06 7.16
CA ILE A 53 -11.55 10.41 5.93
C ILE A 53 -12.77 11.28 6.24
N LYS A 54 -13.62 10.86 7.19
CA LYS A 54 -14.83 11.61 7.59
C LYS A 54 -14.52 13.03 8.07
N ASN A 55 -13.40 13.21 8.77
CA ASN A 55 -12.99 14.49 9.35
C ASN A 55 -12.00 15.27 8.47
N CYS A 56 -11.69 14.79 7.27
CA CYS A 56 -10.77 15.47 6.37
C CYS A 56 -11.39 16.78 5.87
N LYS A 57 -10.62 17.88 5.95
CA LYS A 57 -11.06 19.20 5.48
C LYS A 57 -10.85 19.39 3.97
N ASP A 58 -9.95 18.61 3.37
CA ASP A 58 -9.64 18.65 1.95
C ASP A 58 -10.74 17.92 1.17
N LYS A 59 -11.71 18.69 0.65
CA LYS A 59 -12.88 18.15 -0.05
C LYS A 59 -12.51 17.48 -1.37
N ASP A 60 -11.53 18.04 -2.09
CA ASP A 60 -11.08 17.50 -3.38
C ASP A 60 -10.45 16.13 -3.18
N LEU A 61 -9.65 15.96 -2.12
CA LEU A 61 -9.11 14.64 -1.75
C LEU A 61 -10.23 13.64 -1.42
N ILE A 62 -11.27 14.07 -0.70
CA ILE A 62 -12.39 13.20 -0.35
C ILE A 62 -13.21 12.81 -1.58
N GLU A 63 -13.43 13.71 -2.53
CA GLU A 63 -14.09 13.38 -3.80
C GLU A 63 -13.30 12.34 -4.59
N LEU A 64 -11.98 12.48 -4.68
CA LEU A 64 -11.11 11.49 -5.33
C LEU A 64 -11.17 10.12 -4.65
N ILE A 65 -11.09 10.08 -3.32
CA ILE A 65 -11.19 8.83 -2.55
C ILE A 65 -12.56 8.16 -2.77
N ASN A 66 -13.64 8.93 -2.76
CA ASN A 66 -14.99 8.40 -3.00
C ASN A 66 -15.16 7.88 -4.43
N ALA A 67 -14.63 8.60 -5.43
CA ALA A 67 -14.68 8.18 -6.82
C ALA A 67 -13.92 6.86 -7.04
N ASP A 68 -12.72 6.73 -6.46
CA ASP A 68 -11.97 5.47 -6.52
C ASP A 68 -12.65 4.36 -5.73
N ALA A 69 -13.20 4.66 -4.55
CA ALA A 69 -13.93 3.68 -3.76
C ALA A 69 -15.13 3.12 -4.54
N LEU A 70 -15.87 3.97 -5.24
CA LEU A 70 -16.96 3.56 -6.12
C LEU A 70 -16.43 2.71 -7.30
N ARG A 71 -15.36 3.16 -7.96
CA ARG A 71 -14.77 2.49 -9.13
C ARG A 71 -14.25 1.09 -8.80
N TYR A 72 -13.65 0.91 -7.63
CA TYR A 72 -12.98 -0.32 -7.22
C TYR A 72 -13.78 -1.14 -6.18
N GLY A 73 -14.97 -0.69 -5.79
CA GLY A 73 -15.84 -1.39 -4.83
C GLY A 73 -15.28 -1.42 -3.40
N ILE A 74 -14.59 -0.35 -2.98
CA ILE A 74 -13.99 -0.24 -1.63
C ILE A 74 -15.05 0.24 -0.65
N ASP A 75 -15.24 -0.50 0.45
CA ASP A 75 -16.06 -0.04 1.57
C ASP A 75 -15.25 0.86 2.52
N LEU A 76 -15.46 2.17 2.42
CA LEU A 76 -14.79 3.18 3.25
C LEU A 76 -15.17 3.10 4.74
N ASN A 77 -16.23 2.37 5.12
CA ASN A 77 -16.55 2.13 6.52
C ASN A 77 -15.85 0.88 7.09
N ASN A 78 -15.26 0.06 6.23
CA ASN A 78 -14.65 -1.23 6.59
C ASN A 78 -13.27 -1.40 5.94
N LEU A 79 -12.42 -0.40 6.12
CA LEU A 79 -11.07 -0.38 5.57
C LEU A 79 -10.16 -1.36 6.32
N LYS A 80 -9.67 -2.37 5.59
CA LYS A 80 -8.81 -3.43 6.15
C LYS A 80 -7.53 -3.58 5.36
N THR A 81 -6.50 -4.04 6.06
CA THR A 81 -5.26 -4.50 5.44
C THR A 81 -5.31 -6.01 5.36
N TYR A 82 -4.87 -6.58 4.24
CA TYR A 82 -4.83 -8.02 4.04
C TYR A 82 -3.39 -8.47 3.81
N GLY A 83 -2.93 -9.45 4.59
CA GLY A 83 -1.67 -10.14 4.36
C GLY A 83 -1.90 -11.42 3.57
N GLY A 84 -1.03 -11.73 2.62
CA GLY A 84 -1.12 -12.96 1.83
C GLY A 84 0.21 -13.38 1.26
N GLU A 85 0.32 -14.66 0.93
CA GLU A 85 1.48 -15.21 0.24
C GLU A 85 1.43 -14.86 -1.25
N ILE A 86 2.58 -14.53 -1.82
CA ILE A 86 2.76 -14.22 -3.24
C ILE A 86 2.85 -15.55 -4.00
N ALA A 87 1.92 -15.80 -4.90
CA ALA A 87 1.97 -16.98 -5.75
C ALA A 87 3.14 -16.91 -6.77
N LYS A 88 3.58 -18.07 -7.23
CA LYS A 88 4.56 -18.20 -8.32
C LYS A 88 4.04 -17.52 -9.60
N ALA A 89 4.78 -16.56 -10.14
CA ALA A 89 4.45 -15.89 -11.41
C ALA A 89 5.72 -15.31 -12.06
N PHE A 90 5.65 -14.99 -13.37
CA PHE A 90 6.73 -14.33 -14.12
C PHE A 90 8.11 -15.01 -14.00
N ASN A 91 8.14 -16.35 -14.03
CA ASN A 91 9.35 -17.17 -13.82
C ASN A 91 10.06 -16.97 -12.46
N ALA A 92 9.40 -16.31 -11.52
CA ALA A 92 9.87 -16.11 -10.16
C ALA A 92 9.20 -17.12 -9.22
N ILE A 93 9.86 -17.44 -8.11
CA ILE A 93 9.39 -18.45 -7.16
C ILE A 93 8.18 -18.00 -6.34
N GLY A 94 8.04 -16.69 -6.08
CA GLY A 94 7.01 -16.20 -5.15
C GLY A 94 7.34 -16.53 -3.69
N GLU A 95 6.34 -16.94 -2.92
CA GLU A 95 6.45 -17.37 -1.50
C GLU A 95 6.78 -16.23 -0.52
N GLY A 96 6.96 -15.00 -1.01
CA GLY A 96 7.03 -13.82 -0.16
C GLY A 96 5.67 -13.50 0.47
N THR A 97 5.66 -12.80 1.60
CA THR A 97 4.42 -12.22 2.15
C THR A 97 4.25 -10.78 1.66
N GLN A 98 3.11 -10.49 1.02
CA GLN A 98 2.70 -9.14 0.67
C GLN A 98 1.52 -8.67 1.53
N TRP A 99 1.38 -7.35 1.62
CA TRP A 99 0.31 -6.68 2.32
C TRP A 99 -0.43 -5.77 1.34
N GLN A 100 -1.73 -5.98 1.19
CA GLN A 100 -2.61 -5.03 0.53
C GLN A 100 -3.06 -3.98 1.55
N LEU A 101 -2.71 -2.73 1.30
CA LEU A 101 -3.11 -1.58 2.10
C LEU A 101 -4.58 -1.23 1.86
N PRO A 102 -5.25 -0.59 2.84
CA PRO A 102 -6.66 -0.23 2.73
C PRO A 102 -6.95 0.83 1.65
N LEU A 103 -5.96 1.68 1.33
CA LEU A 103 -6.02 2.70 0.28
C LEU A 103 -4.65 2.82 -0.40
N SER A 104 -4.58 3.57 -1.50
CA SER A 104 -3.33 3.84 -2.21
C SER A 104 -2.30 4.55 -1.32
N ILE A 105 -1.02 4.35 -1.63
CA ILE A 105 0.09 5.04 -0.94
C ILE A 105 -0.11 6.56 -0.99
N GLN A 106 -0.54 7.09 -2.14
CA GLN A 106 -0.81 8.52 -2.31
C GLN A 106 -1.82 9.04 -1.29
N TYR A 107 -2.96 8.36 -1.11
CA TYR A 107 -4.00 8.78 -0.17
C TYR A 107 -3.53 8.65 1.28
N LEU A 108 -2.88 7.54 1.61
CA LEU A 108 -2.36 7.33 2.96
C LEU A 108 -1.28 8.36 3.35
N LYS A 109 -0.46 8.84 2.40
CA LYS A 109 0.47 9.96 2.62
C LYS A 109 -0.29 11.27 2.89
N LYS A 110 -1.25 11.62 2.03
CA LYS A 110 -2.03 12.86 2.16
C LYS A 110 -2.85 12.91 3.46
N LEU A 111 -3.35 11.75 3.92
CA LEU A 111 -4.07 11.61 5.20
C LEU A 111 -3.15 11.50 6.42
N GLY A 112 -1.82 11.48 6.22
CA GLY A 112 -0.83 11.45 7.29
C GLY A 112 -0.62 10.09 7.96
N PHE A 113 -0.99 8.99 7.30
CA PHE A 113 -0.77 7.62 7.77
C PHE A 113 0.55 7.02 7.30
N LEU A 114 1.12 7.57 6.22
CA LEU A 114 2.43 7.18 5.70
C LEU A 114 3.34 8.40 5.58
N LYS A 115 4.60 8.21 6.01
CA LYS A 115 5.70 9.15 5.79
C LYS A 115 6.77 8.49 4.94
N GLU A 116 7.20 9.14 3.87
CA GLU A 116 8.28 8.64 3.04
C GLU A 116 9.64 8.78 3.75
N ILE A 117 10.49 7.76 3.60
CA ILE A 117 11.82 7.68 4.22
C ILE A 117 12.87 7.29 3.17
N LYS A 118 14.12 7.70 3.39
CA LYS A 118 15.28 7.31 2.56
C LYS A 118 15.81 5.93 2.95
#